data_AF-A0A955G8S3-F1
#
_entry.id   AF-A0A955G8S3-F1
#
_cell.length_a   1.000
_cell.length_b   1.000
_cell.length_c   1.000
_cell.angle_alpha   90.00
_cell.angle_beta   90.00
_cell.angle_gamma   90.00
#
_symmetry.space_group_name_H-M   'P 1'
#
loop_
_entity.id
_entity.type
_entity.pdbx_description
1 polymer ?
#
loop_
_entity_poly.entity_id
_entity_poly.type
_entity_poly.pdbx_seq_one_letter_code
_entity_poly.pdbx_strand_id
1 'polypeptide(L)'
;MNNKHKVIATTLLLTACITASCISELKAQELKTKKEELVLDIQVRPRAEVRNGVFTPILENTNPATFVTQRSRLGVTYNDKKFTTRVNLQMLNVWGSEPQVQRNATNVGLYEAWGELHLSRSSSLRLGRQVFSYDDERILGALDWNQAGRKHDAGLFIFEKSRFKLDVGAAFNQNNEMVATTTYNDSASQPYKSMQFVWAKYKVSEEWAFSALLMNLYMQHRKDFSLANMQTMGINAFYTKNKISATGSF
;
A
#
# COMPACT_ATOMS: atom_id res chain seq x y z
N MET A 1 -58.54 5.06 5.94
CA MET A 1 -57.49 6.05 5.65
C MET A 1 -56.22 5.31 5.26
N ASN A 2 -55.61 5.69 4.13
CA ASN A 2 -54.34 5.22 3.55
C ASN A 2 -53.23 5.07 4.64
N ASN A 3 -52.28 4.14 4.60
CA ASN A 3 -51.32 3.98 3.51
C ASN A 3 -50.48 2.67 3.67
N LYS A 4 -50.43 1.88 2.59
CA LYS A 4 -49.34 1.03 2.06
C LYS A 4 -48.13 0.72 2.97
N HIS A 5 -48.05 -0.52 3.47
CA HIS A 5 -46.77 -1.18 3.78
C HIS A 5 -46.29 -1.92 2.52
N LYS A 6 -45.28 -1.36 1.85
CA LYS A 6 -44.47 -2.07 0.85
C LYS A 6 -43.33 -2.76 1.58
N VAL A 7 -43.41 -4.08 1.74
CA VAL A 7 -42.26 -4.94 2.04
C VAL A 7 -41.53 -5.15 0.72
N ILE A 8 -40.42 -4.46 0.50
CA ILE A 8 -39.51 -4.70 -0.63
C ILE A 8 -38.35 -5.52 -0.10
N ALA A 9 -38.45 -6.83 -0.32
CA ALA A 9 -37.30 -7.74 -0.29
C ALA A 9 -36.32 -7.30 -1.38
N THR A 10 -35.17 -6.75 -0.99
CA THR A 10 -34.09 -6.43 -1.92
C THR A 10 -33.06 -7.56 -1.83
N THR A 11 -33.33 -8.60 -2.60
CA THR A 11 -32.45 -9.73 -2.88
C THR A 11 -31.22 -9.22 -3.62
N LEU A 12 -30.04 -9.51 -3.06
CA LEU A 12 -28.73 -9.27 -3.64
C LEU A 12 -28.60 -10.08 -4.95
N LEU A 13 -28.82 -9.44 -6.10
CA LEU A 13 -28.49 -9.96 -7.42
C LEU A 13 -27.11 -9.43 -7.82
N LEU A 14 -26.09 -10.26 -7.67
CA LEU A 14 -24.83 -10.10 -8.41
C LEU A 14 -24.45 -11.46 -9.01
N THR A 15 -25.31 -11.93 -9.92
CA THR A 15 -25.02 -13.08 -10.79
C THR A 15 -24.50 -12.53 -12.11
N ALA A 16 -23.19 -12.29 -12.19
CA ALA A 16 -22.53 -12.05 -13.47
C ALA A 16 -22.18 -13.41 -14.09
N CYS A 17 -22.99 -13.81 -15.07
CA CYS A 17 -22.71 -14.89 -16.01
C CYS A 17 -21.32 -14.74 -16.63
N ILE A 18 -20.39 -15.60 -16.24
CA ILE A 18 -19.25 -15.98 -17.07
C ILE A 18 -19.32 -17.49 -17.22
N THR A 19 -20.07 -17.96 -18.22
CA THR A 19 -19.90 -19.31 -18.75
C THR A 19 -19.85 -19.27 -20.26
N ALA A 20 -18.99 -20.14 -20.79
CA ALA A 20 -18.87 -20.55 -22.18
C ALA A 20 -18.14 -19.59 -23.14
N SER A 21 -16.81 -19.60 -23.09
CA SER A 21 -15.98 -20.01 -24.26
C SER A 21 -14.48 -19.81 -24.00
N CYS A 22 -13.85 -20.70 -23.22
CA CYS A 22 -12.43 -21.02 -23.39
C CYS A 22 -12.07 -22.29 -22.60
N ILE A 23 -12.68 -23.42 -22.96
CA ILE A 23 -12.12 -24.73 -22.63
C ILE A 23 -11.56 -25.28 -23.94
N SER A 24 -10.36 -24.84 -24.28
CA SER A 24 -9.50 -25.47 -25.26
C SER A 24 -8.07 -25.38 -24.75
N GLU A 25 -7.54 -26.57 -24.42
CA GLU A 25 -6.12 -26.86 -24.21
C GLU A 25 -5.42 -26.14 -23.05
N LEU A 26 -5.60 -26.67 -21.84
CA LEU A 26 -4.59 -26.62 -20.78
C LEU A 26 -3.36 -27.41 -21.25
N LYS A 27 -2.55 -26.84 -22.14
CA LYS A 27 -1.17 -27.28 -22.28
C LYS A 27 -0.47 -26.90 -20.98
N ALA A 28 -0.10 -27.93 -20.21
CA ALA A 28 0.79 -27.81 -19.06
C ALA A 28 2.10 -27.21 -19.56
N GLN A 29 2.16 -25.88 -19.54
CA GLN A 29 3.35 -25.16 -19.93
C GLN A 29 4.26 -25.21 -18.70
N GLU A 30 5.53 -25.55 -18.90
CA GLU A 30 6.55 -25.76 -17.86
C GLU A 30 6.81 -24.51 -17.02
N LEU A 31 6.32 -24.49 -15.78
CA LEU A 31 6.51 -23.40 -14.83
C LEU A 31 8.01 -23.01 -14.84
N LYS A 32 8.34 -21.77 -15.24
CA LYS A 32 9.71 -21.25 -15.09
C LYS A 32 10.11 -21.55 -13.65
N THR A 33 11.12 -22.40 -13.46
CA THR A 33 11.53 -22.85 -12.13
C THR A 33 12.13 -21.66 -11.39
N LYS A 34 11.27 -20.91 -10.67
CA LYS A 34 11.71 -19.98 -9.65
C LYS A 34 12.42 -20.84 -8.60
N LYS A 35 13.71 -20.61 -8.40
CA LYS A 35 14.51 -21.32 -7.41
C LYS A 35 14.07 -20.81 -6.03
N GLU A 36 14.04 -21.70 -5.04
CA GLU A 36 13.87 -21.28 -3.66
C GLU A 36 14.98 -20.29 -3.29
N GLU A 37 14.59 -19.12 -2.79
CA GLU A 37 15.50 -18.03 -2.50
C GLU A 37 15.11 -17.37 -1.19
N LEU A 38 16.08 -17.31 -0.28
CA LEU A 38 15.99 -16.54 0.96
C LEU A 38 16.80 -15.26 0.80
N VAL A 39 16.14 -14.11 0.92
CA VAL A 39 16.76 -12.79 0.85
C VAL A 39 16.73 -12.14 2.22
N LEU A 40 17.89 -11.66 2.66
CA LEU A 40 18.06 -10.89 3.89
C LEU A 40 18.41 -9.44 3.55
N ASP A 41 17.57 -8.51 3.99
CA ASP A 41 17.77 -7.06 3.81
C ASP A 41 18.18 -6.42 5.14
N ILE A 42 19.30 -5.71 5.14
CA ILE A 42 19.73 -4.90 6.28
C ILE A 42 19.88 -3.46 5.83
N GLN A 43 19.26 -2.54 6.57
CA GLN A 43 19.41 -1.11 6.32
C GLN A 43 19.76 -0.39 7.62
N VAL A 44 20.72 0.53 7.53
CA VAL A 44 21.03 1.50 8.57
C VAL A 44 21.16 2.86 7.90
N ARG A 45 20.30 3.81 8.28
CA ARG A 45 20.20 5.13 7.66
C ARG A 45 20.12 6.24 8.72
N PRO A 46 21.26 6.76 9.19
CA PRO A 46 21.28 7.99 9.96
C PRO A 46 21.02 9.20 9.06
N ARG A 47 20.44 10.25 9.64
CA ARG A 47 20.20 11.55 8.98
C ARG A 47 20.33 12.66 10.01
N ALA A 48 21.35 13.50 9.82
CA ALA A 48 21.47 14.76 10.54
C ALA A 48 20.56 15.80 9.88
N GLU A 49 19.78 16.52 10.69
CA GLU A 49 18.90 17.59 10.24
C GLU A 49 19.12 18.84 11.10
N VAL A 50 19.10 20.00 10.44
CA VAL A 50 18.95 21.32 11.07
C VAL A 50 17.63 21.89 10.59
N ARG A 51 16.73 22.20 11.52
CA ARG A 51 15.40 22.74 11.24
C ARG A 51 15.29 24.16 11.77
N ASN A 52 15.08 25.09 10.85
CA ASN A 52 14.85 26.51 11.13
C ASN A 52 13.55 26.94 10.45
N GLY A 53 12.43 26.92 11.17
CA GLY A 53 11.12 27.28 10.61
C GLY A 53 10.48 26.23 9.68
N VAL A 54 10.93 24.97 9.73
CA VAL A 54 10.34 23.87 8.94
C VAL A 54 9.00 23.48 9.55
N PHE A 55 7.97 23.31 8.70
CA PHE A 55 6.54 23.07 9.03
C PHE A 55 5.79 24.29 9.58
N THR A 56 6.37 24.97 10.56
CA THR A 56 5.82 26.20 11.15
C THR A 56 6.93 27.23 11.31
N PRO A 57 6.72 28.51 10.95
CA PRO A 57 7.69 29.56 11.23
C PRO A 57 8.06 29.61 12.71
N ILE A 58 9.34 29.77 13.02
CA ILE A 58 9.80 29.95 14.41
C ILE A 58 9.63 31.41 14.82
N LEU A 59 9.42 31.63 16.12
CA LEU A 59 9.36 32.98 16.69
C LEU A 59 10.71 33.66 16.61
N GLU A 60 10.69 34.99 16.56
CA GLU A 60 11.89 35.80 16.72
C GLU A 60 12.63 35.41 18.01
N ASN A 61 13.97 35.36 17.94
CA ASN A 61 14.85 34.91 19.02
C ASN A 61 14.74 33.42 19.43
N THR A 62 14.17 32.55 18.58
CA THR A 62 14.21 31.09 18.78
C THR A 62 15.39 30.47 18.02
N ASN A 63 16.13 29.57 18.67
CA ASN A 63 17.23 28.86 18.01
C ASN A 63 16.71 27.70 17.12
N PRO A 64 17.37 27.42 15.98
CA PRO A 64 17.10 26.23 15.18
C PRO A 64 17.28 24.93 15.98
N ALA A 65 16.52 23.89 15.60
CA ALA A 65 16.70 22.56 16.16
C ALA A 65 17.72 21.77 15.34
N THR A 66 18.62 21.05 16.02
CA THR A 66 19.60 20.15 15.39
C THR A 66 19.55 18.79 16.05
N PHE A 67 19.49 17.73 15.25
CA PHE A 67 19.43 16.36 15.77
C PHE A 67 19.83 15.36 14.68
N VAL A 68 20.07 14.11 15.10
CA VAL A 68 20.27 12.98 14.19
C VAL A 68 19.13 11.99 14.38
N THR A 69 18.42 11.67 13.31
CA THR A 69 17.45 10.58 13.28
C THR A 69 18.10 9.34 12.66
N GLN A 70 17.68 8.16 13.09
CA GLN A 70 18.14 6.91 12.53
C GLN A 70 16.95 6.01 12.20
N ARG A 71 17.02 5.41 11.01
CA ARG A 71 16.18 4.30 10.60
C ARG A 71 17.03 3.05 10.43
N SER A 72 16.66 2.00 11.13
CA SER A 72 17.22 0.66 10.91
C SER A 72 16.11 -0.28 10.45
N ARG A 73 16.38 -1.14 9.46
CA ARG A 73 15.44 -2.18 9.02
C ARG A 73 16.14 -3.51 8.88
N LEU A 74 15.40 -4.57 9.22
CA LEU A 74 15.77 -5.96 9.01
C LEU A 74 14.62 -6.67 8.30
N GLY A 75 14.82 -7.02 7.04
CA GLY A 75 13.86 -7.69 6.20
C GLY A 75 14.29 -9.12 5.88
N VAL A 76 13.35 -10.06 5.89
CA VAL A 76 13.54 -11.41 5.40
C VAL A 76 12.45 -11.69 4.39
N THR A 77 12.84 -12.15 3.19
CA THR A 77 11.91 -12.62 2.17
C THR A 77 12.23 -14.05 1.81
N TYR A 78 11.22 -14.90 1.81
CA TYR A 78 11.31 -16.25 1.26
C TYR A 78 10.48 -16.32 -0.02
N ASN A 79 11.14 -16.69 -1.12
CA ASN A 79 10.53 -16.89 -2.43
C ASN A 79 10.49 -18.38 -2.76
N ASP A 80 9.29 -18.88 -3.02
CA ASP A 80 9.04 -20.20 -3.61
C ASP A 80 8.25 -20.04 -4.94
N LYS A 81 8.11 -21.14 -5.68
CA LYS A 81 7.26 -21.24 -6.87
C LYS A 81 5.79 -21.00 -6.57
N LYS A 82 5.27 -21.45 -5.42
CA LYS A 82 3.84 -21.34 -5.09
C LYS A 82 3.50 -20.11 -4.26
N PHE A 83 4.44 -19.62 -3.46
CA PHE A 83 4.18 -18.47 -2.62
C PHE A 83 5.44 -17.63 -2.39
N THR A 84 5.26 -16.41 -1.92
CA THR A 84 6.33 -15.53 -1.47
C THR A 84 5.88 -14.87 -0.19
N THR A 85 6.76 -14.76 0.80
CA THR A 85 6.42 -14.14 2.08
C THR A 85 7.53 -13.19 2.52
N ARG A 86 7.15 -12.12 3.21
CA ARG A 86 8.08 -11.11 3.69
C ARG A 86 7.72 -10.65 5.09
N VAL A 87 8.74 -10.53 5.94
CA VAL A 87 8.67 -9.86 7.24
C VAL A 87 9.76 -8.81 7.28
N ASN A 88 9.42 -7.58 7.69
CA ASN A 88 10.36 -6.46 7.74
C ASN A 88 10.14 -5.67 9.02
N LEU A 89 11.12 -5.72 9.92
CA LEU A 89 11.15 -4.95 11.15
C LEU A 89 11.79 -3.58 10.89
N GLN A 90 11.25 -2.55 11.52
CA GLN A 90 11.75 -1.19 11.42
C GLN A 90 11.94 -0.60 12.82
N MET A 91 13.10 -0.01 13.06
CA MET A 91 13.38 0.79 14.24
C MET A 91 13.60 2.25 13.84
N LEU A 92 13.00 3.18 14.58
CA LEU A 92 13.10 4.63 14.35
C LEU A 92 13.39 5.36 15.65
N ASN A 93 14.51 6.08 15.71
CA ASN A 93 14.90 6.80 16.91
C ASN A 93 15.67 8.09 16.58
N VAL A 94 15.64 9.04 17.50
CA VAL A 94 16.60 10.16 17.53
C VAL A 94 17.78 9.70 18.37
N TRP A 95 19.00 10.07 17.98
CA TRP A 95 20.18 9.74 18.77
C TRP A 95 20.09 10.37 20.16
N GLY A 96 20.19 9.54 21.20
CA GLY A 96 20.03 9.95 22.59
C GLY A 96 18.58 10.09 23.09
N SER A 97 17.56 9.73 22.30
CA SER A 97 16.16 9.82 22.75
C SER A 97 15.76 8.73 23.75
N GLU A 98 16.57 7.69 23.91
CA GLU A 98 16.33 6.60 24.84
C GLU A 98 17.29 6.69 26.03
N PRO A 99 16.83 6.39 27.27
CA PRO A 99 17.72 6.34 28.43
C PRO A 99 18.72 5.19 28.27
N GLN A 100 19.92 5.37 28.82
CA GLN A 100 20.99 4.36 28.75
C GLN A 100 20.56 2.98 29.30
N VAL A 101 19.65 2.97 30.28
CA VAL A 101 19.04 1.75 30.82
C VAL A 101 17.54 1.79 30.56
N GLN A 102 17.12 1.13 29.49
CA GLN A 102 15.72 1.05 29.10
C GLN A 102 15.16 -0.34 29.44
N ARG A 103 13.96 -0.38 30.05
CA ARG A 103 13.30 -1.64 30.39
C ARG A 103 12.48 -2.24 29.24
N ASN A 104 12.00 -1.42 28.31
CA ASN A 104 11.12 -1.83 27.21
C ASN A 104 11.58 -1.21 25.89
N ALA A 105 11.68 -1.98 24.81
CA ALA A 105 11.94 -1.44 23.48
C ALA A 105 10.68 -0.79 22.90
N THR A 106 10.65 0.54 22.77
CA THR A 106 9.44 1.30 22.34
C THR A 106 9.44 1.68 20.86
N ASN A 107 10.58 1.60 20.19
CA ASN A 107 10.79 2.21 18.87
C ASN A 107 10.91 1.19 17.73
N VAL A 108 10.62 -0.09 17.99
CA VAL A 108 10.63 -1.17 16.99
C VAL A 108 9.19 -1.48 16.57
N GLY A 109 8.93 -1.50 15.27
CA GLY A 109 7.62 -1.79 14.69
C GLY A 109 7.72 -2.65 13.44
N LEU A 110 6.62 -3.34 13.14
CA LEU A 110 6.49 -4.17 11.94
C LEU A 110 6.18 -3.31 10.72
N TYR A 111 7.11 -3.19 9.79
CA TYR A 111 6.97 -2.39 8.57
C TYR A 111 6.26 -3.16 7.46
N GLU A 112 6.63 -4.41 7.24
CA GLU A 112 5.93 -5.33 6.33
C GLU A 112 5.75 -6.69 6.99
N ALA A 113 4.62 -7.32 6.72
CA ALA A 113 4.31 -8.69 7.09
C ALA A 113 3.18 -9.17 6.18
N TRP A 114 3.54 -9.83 5.09
CA TRP A 114 2.58 -10.26 4.08
C TRP A 114 2.97 -11.59 3.47
N GLY A 115 1.96 -12.33 3.00
CA GLY A 115 2.11 -13.53 2.21
C GLY A 115 1.43 -13.36 0.85
N GLU A 116 2.08 -13.84 -0.21
CA GLU A 116 1.63 -13.79 -1.59
C GLU A 116 1.53 -15.20 -2.15
N LEU A 117 0.34 -15.59 -2.59
CA LEU A 117 0.08 -16.87 -3.24
C LEU A 117 0.10 -16.70 -4.76
N HIS A 118 0.93 -17.47 -5.46
CA HIS A 118 1.01 -17.49 -6.92
C HIS A 118 -0.09 -18.38 -7.49
N LEU A 119 -1.17 -17.75 -7.93
CA LEU A 119 -2.36 -18.42 -8.47
C LEU A 119 -2.08 -18.99 -9.87
N SER A 120 -1.27 -18.27 -10.66
CA SER A 120 -0.81 -18.68 -11.98
C SER A 120 0.56 -18.07 -12.29
N ARG A 121 1.06 -18.26 -13.51
CA ARG A 121 2.27 -17.58 -13.99
C ARG A 121 2.13 -16.07 -14.12
N SER A 122 0.89 -15.59 -14.21
CA SER A 122 0.55 -14.20 -14.49
C SER A 122 -0.31 -13.58 -13.41
N SER A 123 -0.63 -14.30 -12.33
CA SER A 123 -1.46 -13.76 -11.26
C SER A 123 -1.06 -14.26 -9.89
N SER A 124 -1.17 -13.37 -8.91
CA SER A 124 -0.97 -13.67 -7.50
C SER A 124 -1.93 -12.89 -6.62
N LEU A 125 -2.11 -13.37 -5.39
CA LEU A 125 -2.89 -12.71 -4.36
C LEU A 125 -2.01 -12.51 -3.14
N ARG A 126 -1.79 -11.26 -2.76
CA ARG A 126 -1.00 -10.87 -1.59
C ARG A 126 -1.90 -10.34 -0.48
N LEU A 127 -1.76 -10.88 0.72
CA LEU A 127 -2.52 -10.50 1.91
C LEU A 127 -1.57 -10.12 3.04
N GLY A 128 -1.89 -9.03 3.75
CA GLY A 128 -1.20 -8.60 4.95
C GLY A 128 -0.72 -7.16 4.90
N ARG A 129 0.18 -6.81 5.82
CA ARG A 129 0.79 -5.49 5.94
C ARG A 129 1.85 -5.30 4.88
N GLN A 130 1.61 -4.41 3.93
CA GLN A 130 2.46 -4.24 2.75
C GLN A 130 2.62 -2.77 2.36
N VAL A 131 3.55 -2.50 1.46
CA VAL A 131 3.79 -1.16 0.90
C VAL A 131 3.18 -1.09 -0.49
N PHE A 132 2.51 0.02 -0.78
CA PHE A 132 2.08 0.37 -2.14
C PHE A 132 2.99 1.49 -2.65
N SER A 133 3.60 1.27 -3.83
CA SER A 133 4.42 2.25 -4.53
C SER A 133 4.07 2.14 -6.01
N TYR A 134 3.39 3.17 -6.53
CA TYR A 134 2.93 3.23 -7.90
C TYR A 134 3.37 4.55 -8.54
N ASP A 135 3.82 4.47 -9.79
CA ASP A 135 4.18 5.60 -10.65
C ASP A 135 5.16 6.61 -10.00
N ASP A 136 4.75 7.85 -9.77
CA ASP A 136 5.56 8.89 -9.13
C ASP A 136 5.42 8.94 -7.60
N GLU A 137 4.74 7.93 -7.03
CA GLU A 137 4.48 7.77 -5.60
C GLU A 137 3.65 8.91 -4.97
N ARG A 138 2.99 9.75 -5.77
CA ARG A 138 2.23 10.89 -5.25
C ARG A 138 0.95 10.48 -4.54
N ILE A 139 0.20 9.53 -5.10
CA ILE A 139 -1.08 9.06 -4.53
C ILE A 139 -0.83 7.85 -3.60
N LEU A 140 -0.20 6.80 -4.13
CA LEU A 140 0.19 5.61 -3.39
C LEU A 140 1.71 5.46 -3.48
N GLY A 141 2.38 5.68 -2.36
CA GLY A 141 3.83 5.76 -2.29
C GLY A 141 4.36 5.23 -0.96
N ALA A 142 5.59 4.72 -0.99
CA ALA A 142 6.24 4.14 0.18
C ALA A 142 6.64 5.22 1.22
N LEU A 143 6.71 6.48 0.78
CA LEU A 143 7.23 7.61 1.56
C LEU A 143 8.64 7.35 2.06
N ASP A 144 9.49 6.70 1.26
CA ASP A 144 10.79 6.24 1.75
C ASP A 144 11.77 7.39 2.03
N TRP A 145 11.50 8.61 1.53
CA TRP A 145 12.22 9.83 1.90
C TRP A 145 12.00 10.24 3.36
N ASN A 146 10.86 9.88 3.98
CA ASN A 146 10.66 10.07 5.41
C ASN A 146 11.36 8.93 6.18
N GLN A 147 11.73 9.18 7.44
CA GLN A 147 12.26 8.12 8.30
C GLN A 147 11.18 7.04 8.54
N ALA A 148 9.94 7.44 8.81
CA ALA A 148 8.80 6.54 8.85
C ALA A 148 8.25 6.30 7.45
N GLY A 149 8.20 5.03 7.02
CA GLY A 149 7.58 4.66 5.74
C GLY A 149 6.08 4.44 5.90
N ARG A 150 5.33 4.61 4.80
CA ARG A 150 3.91 4.25 4.72
C ARG A 150 3.75 2.76 4.49
N LYS A 151 2.66 2.21 5.02
CA LYS A 151 2.29 0.78 4.94
C LYS A 151 0.77 0.65 5.09
N HIS A 152 0.21 -0.40 4.51
CA HIS A 152 -1.22 -0.67 4.46
C HIS A 152 -1.48 -2.12 4.85
N ASP A 153 -2.52 -2.35 5.66
CA ASP A 153 -3.04 -3.70 5.92
C ASP A 153 -4.10 -3.99 4.86
N ALA A 154 -3.74 -4.83 3.88
CA ALA A 154 -4.51 -4.92 2.64
C ALA A 154 -4.45 -6.30 1.98
N GLY A 155 -5.46 -6.57 1.16
CA GLY A 155 -5.40 -7.58 0.12
C GLY A 155 -5.11 -6.94 -1.24
N LEU A 156 -4.28 -7.59 -2.04
CA LEU A 156 -3.84 -7.12 -3.36
C LEU A 156 -3.85 -8.28 -4.34
N PHE A 157 -4.72 -8.20 -5.34
CA PHE A 157 -4.65 -9.07 -6.50
C PHE A 157 -3.72 -8.43 -7.54
N ILE A 158 -2.76 -9.21 -8.01
CA ILE A 158 -1.74 -8.78 -8.97
C ILE A 158 -1.92 -9.62 -10.23
N PHE A 159 -1.96 -8.97 -11.40
CA PHE A 159 -1.93 -9.62 -12.70
C PHE A 159 -0.87 -8.99 -13.59
N GLU A 160 0.04 -9.81 -14.11
CA GLU A 160 1.10 -9.37 -15.00
C GLU A 160 1.25 -10.34 -16.18
N LYS A 161 1.09 -9.80 -17.39
CA LYS A 161 1.26 -10.57 -18.63
C LYS A 161 1.85 -9.68 -19.72
N SER A 162 3.03 -10.07 -20.21
CA SER A 162 3.74 -9.38 -21.29
C SER A 162 3.95 -7.89 -20.96
N ARG A 163 3.23 -6.99 -21.65
CA ARG A 163 3.34 -5.53 -21.52
C ARG A 163 2.32 -4.91 -20.57
N PHE A 164 1.46 -5.72 -19.96
CA PHE A 164 0.37 -5.27 -19.11
C PHE A 164 0.53 -5.71 -17.66
N LYS A 165 0.30 -4.78 -16.74
CA LYS A 165 0.19 -5.00 -15.29
C LYS A 165 -1.12 -4.42 -14.79
N LEU A 166 -1.77 -5.13 -13.87
CA LEU A 166 -3.00 -4.73 -13.21
C LEU A 166 -2.94 -5.15 -11.74
N ASP A 167 -3.16 -4.18 -10.87
CA ASP A 167 -3.22 -4.36 -9.44
C ASP A 167 -4.59 -3.91 -8.95
N VAL A 168 -5.28 -4.76 -8.18
CA VAL A 168 -6.56 -4.46 -7.56
C VAL A 168 -6.41 -4.66 -6.06
N GLY A 169 -6.49 -3.57 -5.31
CA GLY A 169 -6.25 -3.57 -3.88
C GLY A 169 -7.48 -3.18 -3.06
N ALA A 170 -7.60 -3.78 -1.89
CA ALA A 170 -8.57 -3.40 -0.87
C ALA A 170 -7.93 -3.42 0.52
N ALA A 171 -8.19 -2.40 1.32
CA ALA A 171 -7.72 -2.30 2.70
C ALA A 171 -8.88 -1.97 3.64
N PHE A 172 -8.79 -2.46 4.88
CA PHE A 172 -9.77 -2.21 5.93
C PHE A 172 -9.07 -2.07 7.27
N ASN A 173 -9.42 -1.03 8.02
CA ASN A 173 -8.75 -0.67 9.26
C ASN A 173 -9.75 -0.59 10.41
N GLN A 174 -9.33 -1.10 11.58
CA GLN A 174 -9.99 -0.93 12.86
C GLN A 174 -8.99 -0.58 13.94
N ASN A 175 -9.44 0.22 14.92
CA ASN A 175 -8.58 0.63 16.02
C ASN A 175 -8.33 -0.52 17.01
N ASN A 176 -9.35 -1.35 17.24
CA ASN A 176 -9.32 -2.45 18.20
C ASN A 176 -10.19 -3.61 17.72
N GLU A 177 -10.00 -4.77 18.35
CA GLU A 177 -10.99 -5.85 18.29
C GLU A 177 -12.27 -5.40 18.99
N MET A 178 -13.40 -5.53 18.30
CA MET A 178 -14.70 -5.09 18.79
C MET A 178 -15.71 -6.22 18.62
N VAL A 179 -16.54 -6.43 19.63
CA VAL A 179 -17.62 -7.44 19.62
C VAL A 179 -18.88 -6.94 18.90
N ALA A 180 -19.01 -5.63 18.72
CA ALA A 180 -20.10 -5.00 18.00
C ALA A 180 -19.64 -3.69 17.37
N THR A 181 -20.26 -3.33 16.24
CA THR A 181 -19.95 -2.15 15.43
C THR A 181 -18.56 -2.19 14.79
N THR A 182 -18.28 -1.22 13.91
CA THR A 182 -16.96 -1.04 13.30
C THR A 182 -16.47 0.41 13.38
N THR A 183 -16.83 1.12 14.45
CA THR A 183 -16.48 2.55 14.58
C THR A 183 -14.97 2.75 14.49
N TYR A 184 -14.56 3.70 13.65
CA TYR A 184 -13.16 3.97 13.34
C TYR A 184 -12.78 5.41 13.66
N ASN A 185 -11.62 5.58 14.28
CA ASN A 185 -10.99 6.85 14.58
C ASN A 185 -9.63 6.92 13.86
N ASP A 186 -9.55 7.81 12.87
CA ASP A 186 -8.38 8.04 12.03
C ASP A 186 -7.21 8.73 12.76
N SER A 187 -7.46 9.39 13.90
CA SER A 187 -6.47 10.25 14.57
C SER A 187 -5.30 9.47 15.18
N ALA A 188 -5.44 8.16 15.35
CA ALA A 188 -4.42 7.28 15.93
C ALA A 188 -4.08 6.10 15.01
N SER A 189 -4.49 6.13 13.73
CA SER A 189 -4.38 4.99 12.82
C SER A 189 -4.19 5.46 11.37
N GLN A 190 -4.54 4.62 10.40
CA GLN A 190 -4.59 4.99 9.00
C GLN A 190 -5.58 6.16 8.76
N PRO A 191 -5.33 7.02 7.76
CA PRO A 191 -6.20 8.17 7.49
C PRO A 191 -7.54 7.78 6.83
N TYR A 192 -7.87 6.49 6.74
CA TYR A 192 -9.08 5.98 6.10
C TYR A 192 -9.53 4.70 6.80
N LYS A 193 -10.84 4.45 6.81
CA LYS A 193 -11.44 3.24 7.36
C LYS A 193 -11.35 2.07 6.37
N SER A 194 -11.64 2.32 5.11
CA SER A 194 -11.39 1.36 4.03
C SER A 194 -10.95 2.04 2.75
N MET A 195 -10.25 1.30 1.91
CA MET A 195 -9.74 1.74 0.62
C MET A 195 -10.03 0.65 -0.40
N GLN A 196 -10.39 1.04 -1.61
CA GLN A 196 -10.36 0.19 -2.79
C GLN A 196 -9.64 0.93 -3.89
N PHE A 197 -8.78 0.25 -4.63
CA PHE A 197 -8.16 0.84 -5.81
C PHE A 197 -7.94 -0.18 -6.92
N VAL A 198 -7.87 0.35 -8.14
CA VAL A 198 -7.43 -0.33 -9.34
C VAL A 198 -6.33 0.50 -9.93
N TRP A 199 -5.17 -0.11 -10.14
CA TRP A 199 -4.06 0.47 -10.86
C TRP A 199 -3.70 -0.41 -12.04
N ALA A 200 -3.49 0.16 -13.22
CA ALA A 200 -3.07 -0.57 -14.39
C ALA A 200 -1.96 0.16 -15.11
N LYS A 201 -1.04 -0.58 -15.71
CA LYS A 201 0.05 -0.05 -16.54
C LYS A 201 0.23 -0.87 -17.80
N TYR A 202 0.31 -0.19 -18.94
CA TYR A 202 0.54 -0.79 -20.24
C TYR A 202 1.76 -0.15 -20.92
N LYS A 203 2.73 -0.99 -21.28
CA LYS A 203 3.92 -0.59 -22.05
C LYS A 203 3.61 -0.71 -23.54
N VAL A 204 3.39 0.41 -24.22
CA VAL A 204 3.02 0.43 -25.65
C VAL A 204 4.23 0.10 -26.53
N SER A 205 5.38 0.68 -26.22
CA SER A 205 6.67 0.42 -26.89
C SER A 205 7.81 0.38 -25.87
N GLU A 206 9.06 0.21 -26.31
CA GLU A 206 10.20 0.28 -25.39
C GLU A 206 10.33 1.66 -24.73
N GLU A 207 9.87 2.71 -25.42
CA GLU A 207 9.95 4.11 -25.01
C GLU A 207 8.69 4.60 -24.30
N TRP A 208 7.51 4.08 -24.64
CA TRP A 208 6.22 4.60 -24.16
C TRP A 208 5.50 3.63 -23.22
N ALA A 209 5.03 4.16 -22.09
CA ALA A 209 4.12 3.47 -21.19
C ALA A 209 3.04 4.41 -20.66
N PHE A 210 1.87 3.86 -20.37
CA PHE A 210 0.76 4.58 -19.76
C PHE A 210 0.29 3.84 -18.52
N SER A 211 -0.12 4.57 -17.49
CA SER A 211 -0.80 3.99 -16.33
C SER A 211 -2.05 4.78 -15.97
N ALA A 212 -2.96 4.11 -15.26
CA ALA A 212 -4.16 4.72 -14.72
C ALA A 212 -4.39 4.20 -13.30
N LEU A 213 -4.88 5.08 -12.43
CA LEU A 213 -5.29 4.79 -11.06
C LEU A 213 -6.73 5.23 -10.86
N LEU A 214 -7.54 4.37 -10.25
CA LEU A 214 -8.85 4.68 -9.71
C LEU A 214 -8.86 4.22 -8.25
N MET A 215 -9.18 5.12 -7.33
CA MET A 215 -9.17 4.83 -5.90
C MET A 215 -10.38 5.46 -5.23
N ASN A 216 -10.95 4.74 -4.27
CA ASN A 216 -11.99 5.24 -3.38
C ASN A 216 -11.60 4.98 -1.92
N LEU A 217 -11.64 6.02 -1.10
CA LEU A 217 -11.44 5.94 0.34
C LEU A 217 -12.76 6.17 1.06
N TYR A 218 -13.09 5.27 2.00
CA TYR A 218 -14.14 5.51 2.97
C TYR A 218 -13.53 6.09 4.24
N MET A 219 -13.96 7.28 4.61
CA MET A 219 -13.55 7.98 5.83
C MET A 219 -14.73 8.02 6.79
N GLN A 220 -14.47 7.83 8.09
CA GLN A 220 -15.51 7.91 9.11
C GLN A 220 -15.35 9.20 9.91
N HIS A 221 -16.42 10.00 9.98
CA HIS A 221 -16.43 11.23 10.76
C HIS A 221 -16.47 10.90 12.26
N ARG A 222 -15.62 11.58 13.02
CA ARG A 222 -15.41 11.30 14.45
C ARG A 222 -16.59 11.67 15.35
N LYS A 223 -17.43 12.62 14.93
CA LYS A 223 -18.51 13.18 15.78
C LYS A 223 -19.85 12.47 15.59
N ASP A 224 -20.23 12.21 14.34
CA ASP A 224 -21.54 11.66 13.97
C ASP A 224 -21.46 10.25 13.37
N PHE A 225 -20.25 9.68 13.28
CA PHE A 225 -19.98 8.36 12.74
C PHE A 225 -20.37 8.17 11.27
N SER A 226 -20.68 9.26 10.56
CA SER A 226 -21.05 9.24 9.15
C SER A 226 -19.89 8.80 8.27
N LEU A 227 -20.19 8.13 7.15
CA LEU A 227 -19.20 7.71 6.17
C LEU A 227 -19.16 8.70 5.01
N ALA A 228 -17.97 9.17 4.67
CA ALA A 228 -17.70 9.96 3.49
C ALA A 228 -16.82 9.15 2.51
N ASN A 229 -17.04 9.37 1.21
CA ASN A 229 -16.22 8.80 0.15
C ASN A 229 -15.31 9.88 -0.43
N MET A 230 -14.05 9.53 -0.65
CA MET A 230 -13.13 10.34 -1.44
C MET A 230 -12.64 9.52 -2.63
N GLN A 231 -12.99 9.97 -3.83
CA GLN A 231 -12.57 9.34 -5.08
C GLN A 231 -11.37 10.08 -5.65
N THR A 232 -10.37 9.31 -6.08
CA THR A 232 -9.17 9.82 -6.74
C THR A 232 -8.98 9.04 -8.02
N MET A 233 -8.79 9.75 -9.12
CA MET A 233 -8.47 9.17 -10.41
C MET A 233 -7.31 9.92 -11.05
N GLY A 234 -6.49 9.22 -11.81
CA GLY A 234 -5.40 9.86 -12.54
C GLY A 234 -4.81 8.96 -13.61
N ILE A 235 -4.20 9.57 -14.60
CA ILE A 235 -3.53 8.91 -15.73
C ILE A 235 -2.12 9.48 -15.87
N ASN A 236 -1.15 8.59 -16.06
CA ASN A 236 0.23 8.99 -16.34
C ASN A 236 0.69 8.49 -17.71
N ALA A 237 1.49 9.31 -18.38
CA ALA A 237 2.22 8.96 -19.60
C ALA A 237 3.72 9.08 -19.34
N PHE A 238 4.46 8.02 -19.68
CA PHE A 238 5.91 7.94 -19.51
C PHE A 238 6.58 7.82 -20.87
N TYR A 239 7.59 8.64 -21.10
CA TYR A 239 8.47 8.56 -22.26
C TYR A 239 9.92 8.47 -21.81
N THR A 240 10.64 7.46 -22.29
CA THR A 240 12.07 7.33 -22.06
C THR A 240 12.78 6.92 -23.34
N LYS A 241 13.73 7.74 -23.80
CA LYS A 241 14.60 7.40 -24.93
C LYS A 241 16.01 7.93 -24.68
N ASN A 242 17.00 7.04 -24.72
CA ASN A 242 18.40 7.34 -24.43
C ASN A 242 18.56 8.02 -23.05
N LYS A 243 19.02 9.28 -23.01
CA LYS A 243 19.20 10.08 -21.79
C LYS A 243 18.02 11.00 -21.48
N ILE A 244 16.95 10.96 -22.28
CA ILE A 244 15.78 11.83 -22.10
C ILE A 244 14.66 11.00 -21.49
N SER A 245 14.11 11.48 -20.38
CA SER A 245 12.87 11.01 -19.81
C SER A 245 11.89 12.16 -19.62
N ALA A 246 10.61 11.89 -19.87
CA ALA A 246 9.51 12.81 -19.62
C ALA A 246 8.33 12.06 -18.99
N THR A 247 7.60 12.73 -18.10
CA THR A 247 6.41 12.19 -17.47
C THR A 247 5.32 13.25 -17.48
N GLY A 248 4.16 12.89 -18.00
CA GLY A 248 2.93 13.68 -17.92
C GLY A 248 1.95 13.00 -16.99
N SER A 249 1.31 13.78 -16.12
CA SER A 249 0.32 13.29 -15.15
C SER A 249 -0.93 14.16 -15.22
N PHE A 250 -2.10 13.54 -15.23
CA PHE A 250 -3.42 14.19 -15.20
C PHE A 250 -4.27 13.59 -14.08
#